data_AF-A0A2N5GXK3-F1
#
_entry.id   AF-A0A2N5GXK3-F1
#
_cell.length_a   1.000
_cell.length_b   1.000
_cell.length_c   1.000
_cell.angle_alpha   90.00
_cell.angle_beta   90.00
_cell.angle_gamma   90.00
#
_symmetry.space_group_name_H-M   'P 1'
#
loop_
_entity.id
_entity.type
_entity.pdbx_description
1 polymer ?
#
loop_
_entity_poly.entity_id
_entity_poly.type
_entity_poly.pdbx_seq_one_letter_code
_entity_poly.pdbx_strand_id
1 'polypeptide(L)'
;MAAVAAIYEQLKFLNTEVLAISTDSVYSHKVFTEVSPSASKVRFPLLSDRTHKMSKAYRVLNEKTGATLRATIIIDPEGTIVTKFFNPLEVGRNVYEILRVIQGIQYSRRTGEVLPANWVPGQPGIIRDPKYIGRI
;
A
#
# COMPACT_ATOMS: atom_id res chain seq x y z
N MET A 1 -9.21 6.37 -4.00
CA MET A 1 -9.74 5.04 -3.63
C MET A 1 -10.10 4.24 -4.87
N ALA A 2 -10.84 4.81 -5.83
CA ALA A 2 -11.15 4.19 -7.13
C ALA A 2 -9.99 3.44 -7.80
N ALA A 3 -8.80 4.06 -7.89
CA ALA A 3 -7.64 3.42 -8.52
C ALA A 3 -7.17 2.14 -7.80
N VAL A 4 -7.23 2.09 -6.46
CA VAL A 4 -6.91 0.88 -5.69
C VAL A 4 -8.03 -0.15 -5.83
N ALA A 5 -9.29 0.31 -5.87
CA ALA A 5 -10.43 -0.58 -6.11
C ALA A 5 -10.36 -1.26 -7.49
N ALA A 6 -9.81 -0.60 -8.49
CA ALA A 6 -9.61 -1.17 -9.82
C ALA A 6 -8.62 -2.35 -9.84
N ILE A 7 -7.59 -2.32 -8.99
CA ILE A 7 -6.59 -3.41 -8.88
C ILE A 7 -6.88 -4.38 -7.71
N TYR A 8 -8.00 -4.21 -7.01
CA TYR A 8 -8.27 -4.94 -5.78
C TYR A 8 -8.34 -6.47 -6.00
N GLU A 9 -8.91 -6.94 -7.10
CA GLU A 9 -8.90 -8.37 -7.44
C GLU A 9 -7.50 -8.93 -7.64
N GLN A 10 -6.59 -8.14 -8.23
CA GLN A 10 -5.19 -8.55 -8.40
C GLN A 10 -4.50 -8.65 -7.03
N LEU A 11 -4.78 -7.73 -6.11
CA LEU A 11 -4.26 -7.78 -4.74
C LEU A 11 -4.81 -9.01 -4.00
N LYS A 12 -6.11 -9.31 -4.13
CA LYS A 12 -6.72 -10.51 -3.55
C LYS A 12 -6.12 -11.80 -4.11
N PHE A 13 -5.87 -11.86 -5.43
CA PHE A 13 -5.17 -12.99 -6.06
C PHE A 13 -3.76 -13.18 -5.50
N LEU A 14 -3.07 -12.10 -5.15
CA LEU A 14 -1.77 -12.11 -4.46
C LEU A 14 -1.89 -12.32 -2.94
N ASN A 15 -3.03 -12.83 -2.45
CA ASN A 15 -3.29 -13.02 -1.02
C ASN A 15 -3.02 -11.76 -0.17
N THR A 16 -3.37 -10.59 -0.71
CA THR A 16 -3.16 -9.29 -0.07
C THR A 16 -4.49 -8.58 0.15
N GLU A 17 -4.70 -8.10 1.37
CA GLU A 17 -5.89 -7.33 1.74
C GLU A 17 -5.59 -5.83 1.78
N VAL A 18 -6.61 -5.01 1.51
CA VAL A 18 -6.52 -3.55 1.52
C VAL A 18 -7.34 -3.02 2.68
N LEU A 19 -6.77 -2.09 3.45
CA LEU A 19 -7.50 -1.32 4.45
C LEU A 19 -7.35 0.16 4.11
N ALA A 20 -8.47 0.84 3.83
CA ALA A 20 -8.47 2.29 3.68
C ALA A 20 -8.77 2.91 5.03
N ILE A 21 -7.98 3.90 5.46
CA ILE A 21 -8.08 4.51 6.78
C ILE A 21 -8.09 6.03 6.63
N SER A 22 -8.98 6.71 7.34
CA SER A 22 -8.93 8.16 7.52
C SER A 22 -9.37 8.53 8.94
N THR A 23 -9.25 9.81 9.29
CA THR A 23 -9.72 10.35 10.57
C THR A 23 -11.23 10.65 10.59
N ASP A 24 -11.94 10.35 9.50
CA ASP A 24 -13.39 10.49 9.38
C ASP A 24 -14.13 9.42 10.19
N SER A 25 -15.44 9.65 10.41
CA SER A 25 -16.31 8.67 11.08
C SER A 25 -16.77 7.56 10.15
N VAL A 26 -17.15 6.41 10.72
CA VAL A 26 -17.81 5.33 9.97
C VAL A 26 -19.11 5.77 9.27
N TYR A 27 -19.82 6.76 9.84
CA TYR A 27 -21.01 7.33 9.22
C TYR A 27 -20.66 8.14 7.97
N SER A 28 -19.57 8.92 8.02
CA SER A 28 -19.06 9.64 6.85
C SER A 28 -18.61 8.67 5.77
N HIS A 29 -17.93 7.58 6.12
CA HIS A 29 -17.56 6.52 5.18
C HIS A 29 -18.78 5.89 4.51
N LYS A 30 -19.82 5.55 5.27
CA LYS A 30 -21.06 5.00 4.74
C LYS A 30 -21.68 5.93 3.70
N VAL A 31 -21.93 7.18 4.07
CA VAL A 31 -22.52 8.17 3.15
C VAL A 31 -21.61 8.34 1.93
N PHE A 32 -20.29 8.44 2.12
CA PHE A 32 -19.33 8.58 1.04
C PHE A 32 -19.40 7.42 0.03
N THR A 33 -19.54 6.17 0.51
CA THR A 33 -19.71 4.99 -0.37
C THR A 33 -21.05 4.97 -1.11
N GLU A 34 -22.10 5.54 -0.53
CA GLU A 34 -23.43 5.62 -1.14
C GLU A 34 -23.52 6.73 -2.20
N VAL A 35 -22.87 7.88 -1.96
CA VAL A 35 -23.04 9.08 -2.80
C VAL A 35 -21.92 9.30 -3.81
N SER A 36 -20.69 8.85 -3.54
CA SER A 36 -19.55 9.14 -4.41
C SER A 36 -19.37 8.06 -5.48
N PRO A 37 -19.40 8.40 -6.78
CA PRO A 37 -19.09 7.46 -7.85
C PRO A 37 -17.67 6.86 -7.74
N SER A 38 -16.76 7.60 -7.10
CA SER A 38 -15.36 7.17 -6.89
C SER A 38 -15.21 6.12 -5.78
N ALA A 39 -16.24 5.94 -4.96
CA ALA A 39 -16.28 5.05 -3.80
C ALA A 39 -17.28 3.90 -3.96
N SER A 40 -18.26 4.02 -4.85
CA SER A 40 -19.31 3.02 -5.07
C SER A 40 -18.81 1.62 -5.44
N LYS A 41 -17.59 1.53 -6.01
CA LYS A 41 -16.94 0.26 -6.38
C LYS A 41 -15.92 -0.24 -5.34
N VAL A 42 -15.76 0.46 -4.22
CA VAL A 42 -14.84 0.07 -3.16
C VAL A 42 -15.42 -1.16 -2.43
N ARG A 43 -14.65 -2.24 -2.42
CA ARG A 43 -15.04 -3.54 -1.81
C ARG A 43 -14.16 -3.96 -0.64
N PHE A 44 -13.25 -3.08 -0.23
CA PHE A 44 -12.38 -3.27 0.92
C PHE A 44 -12.82 -2.39 2.10
N PRO A 45 -12.48 -2.76 3.35
CA PRO A 45 -12.86 -2.00 4.53
C PRO A 45 -12.38 -0.53 4.54
N LEU A 46 -13.26 0.35 5.00
CA LEU A 46 -12.99 1.76 5.30
C LEU A 46 -13.01 1.96 6.82
N LEU A 47 -11.82 2.07 7.41
CA LEU A 47 -11.61 2.20 8.84
C LEU A 47 -11.66 3.66 9.26
N SER A 48 -12.18 3.88 10.47
CA SER A 48 -12.28 5.18 11.11
C SER A 48 -11.21 5.29 12.20
N ASP A 49 -10.33 6.29 12.09
CA ASP A 49 -9.33 6.64 13.09
C ASP A 49 -9.65 8.00 13.74
N ARG A 50 -10.89 8.18 14.21
CA ARG A 50 -11.30 9.42 14.92
C ARG A 50 -10.49 9.72 16.17
N THR A 51 -9.86 8.71 16.76
CA THR A 51 -9.01 8.87 17.94
C THR A 51 -7.58 9.31 17.61
N HIS A 52 -7.24 9.35 16.32
CA HIS A 52 -5.91 9.63 15.79
C HIS A 52 -4.82 8.65 16.27
N LYS A 53 -5.18 7.53 16.89
CA LYS A 53 -4.22 6.57 17.45
C LYS A 53 -3.43 5.90 16.33
N MET A 54 -4.10 5.46 15.27
CA MET A 54 -3.44 4.78 14.16
C MET A 54 -2.56 5.74 13.36
N SER A 55 -3.12 6.88 12.96
CA SER A 55 -2.42 7.90 12.19
C SER A 55 -1.19 8.45 12.91
N LYS A 56 -1.23 8.60 14.24
CA LYS A 56 -0.05 8.91 15.06
C LYS A 56 0.95 7.76 15.12
N ALA A 57 0.49 6.52 15.38
CA ALA A 57 1.36 5.35 15.44
C ALA A 57 2.15 5.14 14.15
N TYR A 58 1.50 5.33 13.00
CA TYR A 58 2.14 5.27 11.70
C TYR A 58 2.85 6.56 11.28
N ARG A 59 2.85 7.61 12.12
CA ARG A 59 3.49 8.90 11.84
C ARG A 59 3.04 9.53 10.52
N VAL A 60 1.73 9.52 10.28
CA VAL A 60 1.09 10.07 9.08
C VAL A 60 0.08 11.17 9.39
N LEU A 61 -0.22 11.44 10.67
CA LEU A 61 -1.12 12.52 11.07
C LEU A 61 -0.46 13.88 10.85
N ASN A 62 -1.17 14.80 10.21
CA ASN A 62 -0.90 16.22 10.28
C ASN A 62 -1.62 16.80 11.51
N GLU A 63 -0.87 17.10 12.56
CA GLU A 63 -1.45 17.57 13.82
C GLU A 63 -2.10 18.95 13.73
N LYS A 64 -1.74 19.76 12.74
CA LYS A 64 -2.35 21.08 12.53
C LYS A 64 -3.75 20.97 11.93
N THR A 65 -3.96 20.01 11.03
CA THR A 65 -5.24 19.87 10.30
C THR A 65 -6.12 18.75 10.83
N GLY A 66 -5.56 17.80 11.61
CA GLY A 66 -6.27 16.59 12.03
C GLY A 66 -6.49 15.56 10.90
N ALA A 67 -5.96 15.83 9.70
CA ALA A 67 -6.02 14.92 8.56
C ALA A 67 -4.70 14.16 8.40
N THR A 68 -4.72 13.04 7.70
CA THR A 68 -3.50 12.29 7.39
C THR A 68 -2.83 12.79 6.11
N LEU A 69 -1.50 12.74 6.07
CA LEU A 69 -0.74 12.72 4.81
C LEU A 69 -1.15 11.50 3.96
N ARG A 70 -0.92 11.55 2.65
CA ARG A 70 -1.22 10.41 1.77
C ARG A 70 -0.14 9.35 1.92
N ALA A 71 -0.39 8.37 2.77
CA ALA A 71 0.51 7.23 2.96
C ALA A 71 -0.07 5.93 2.41
N THR A 72 0.80 5.06 1.92
CA THR A 72 0.52 3.63 1.72
C THR A 72 1.56 2.84 2.48
N ILE A 73 1.11 1.90 3.30
CA ILE A 73 1.96 1.07 4.14
C ILE A 73 1.70 -0.37 3.77
N ILE A 74 2.75 -1.10 3.40
CA ILE A 74 2.69 -2.52 3.10
C ILE A 74 3.22 -3.25 4.33
N ILE A 75 2.37 -4.11 4.88
CA ILE A 75 2.65 -4.92 6.06
C ILE A 75 2.66 -6.38 5.62
N ASP A 76 3.66 -7.13 6.06
CA ASP A 76 3.76 -8.54 5.75
C ASP A 76 2.94 -9.43 6.72
N PRO A 77 2.80 -10.74 6.45
CA PRO A 77 2.07 -11.66 7.33
C PRO A 77 2.63 -11.74 8.75
N GLU A 78 3.90 -11.39 8.94
CA GLU A 78 4.56 -11.33 10.24
C GLU A 78 4.24 -10.03 11.02
N GLY A 79 3.43 -9.13 10.44
CA GLY A 79 3.02 -7.87 11.03
C GLY A 79 4.07 -6.76 10.93
N THR A 80 5.09 -6.96 10.11
CA THR A 80 6.21 -6.01 9.92
C THR A 80 5.94 -5.09 8.74
N ILE A 81 6.24 -3.80 8.90
CA ILE A 81 6.19 -2.83 7.81
C ILE A 81 7.38 -3.09 6.88
N VAL A 82 7.11 -3.56 5.67
CA VAL A 82 8.13 -3.87 4.64
C VAL A 82 8.33 -2.74 3.65
N THR A 83 7.32 -1.89 3.46
CA THR A 83 7.43 -0.71 2.59
C THR A 83 6.47 0.38 3.03
N LYS A 84 6.89 1.63 2.85
CA LYS A 84 6.08 2.82 3.15
C LYS A 84 6.27 3.88 2.08
N PHE A 85 5.17 4.28 1.45
CA PHE A 85 5.12 5.41 0.53
C PHE A 85 4.49 6.60 1.23
N PHE A 86 5.11 7.77 1.07
CA PHE A 86 4.60 9.05 1.51
C PHE A 86 4.49 9.98 0.32
N ASN A 87 3.26 10.42 0.06
CA ASN A 87 2.98 11.40 -0.98
C ASN A 87 2.44 12.67 -0.33
N PRO A 88 2.84 13.84 -0.84
CA PRO A 88 2.22 15.09 -0.45
C PRO A 88 0.79 15.15 -1.02
N LEU A 89 -0.01 16.15 -0.63
CA LEU A 89 -1.44 16.18 -0.95
C LEU A 89 -1.71 16.35 -2.46
N GLU A 90 -0.78 16.99 -3.15
CA GLU A 90 -0.78 17.36 -4.57
C GLU A 90 -0.50 16.15 -5.48
N VAL A 91 0.19 15.12 -4.96
CA VAL A 91 0.64 13.98 -5.77
C VAL A 91 -0.15 12.73 -5.42
N GLY A 92 -0.84 12.20 -6.42
CA GLY A 92 -1.55 10.92 -6.33
C GLY A 92 -0.59 9.73 -6.13
N ARG A 93 -1.12 8.62 -5.62
CA ARG A 93 -0.34 7.36 -5.51
C ARG A 93 -0.30 6.64 -6.85
N ASN A 94 0.82 5.96 -7.12
CA ASN A 94 0.93 5.03 -8.24
C ASN A 94 0.53 3.62 -7.77
N VAL A 95 -0.63 3.14 -8.23
CA VAL A 95 -1.14 1.81 -7.84
C VAL A 95 -0.36 0.66 -8.46
N TYR A 96 0.24 0.87 -9.63
CA TYR A 96 1.09 -0.13 -10.27
C TYR A 96 2.41 -0.30 -9.50
N GLU A 97 2.91 0.76 -8.88
CA GLU A 97 4.09 0.65 -8.01
C GLU A 97 3.78 -0.15 -6.75
N ILE A 98 2.61 0.07 -6.14
CA ILE A 98 2.15 -0.73 -4.99
C ILE A 98 2.07 -2.22 -5.38
N LEU A 99 1.46 -2.53 -6.53
CA LEU A 99 1.35 -3.89 -7.03
C LEU A 99 2.72 -4.53 -7.31
N ARG A 100 3.61 -3.79 -7.99
CA ARG A 100 4.97 -4.22 -8.32
C ARG A 100 5.77 -4.55 -7.08
N VAL A 101 5.68 -3.72 -6.03
CA VAL A 101 6.37 -3.95 -4.76
C VAL A 101 5.85 -5.20 -4.06
N ILE A 102 4.52 -5.38 -3.99
CA ILE A 102 3.92 -6.59 -3.38
C ILE A 102 4.38 -7.85 -4.12
N GLN A 103 4.29 -7.85 -5.45
CA GLN A 103 4.75 -8.95 -6.29
C GLN A 103 6.25 -9.22 -6.11
N GLY A 104 7.04 -8.15 -6.01
CA GLY A 104 8.48 -8.25 -5.82
C GLY A 104 8.87 -8.85 -4.47
N ILE A 105 8.20 -8.42 -3.39
CA ILE A 105 8.42 -8.98 -2.05
C ILE A 105 8.08 -10.48 -2.04
N GLN A 106 6.94 -10.86 -2.64
CA GLN A 106 6.54 -12.26 -2.72
C GLN A 106 7.50 -13.09 -3.60
N TYR A 107 7.96 -12.53 -4.72
CA TYR A 107 8.96 -13.17 -5.57
C TYR A 107 10.26 -13.43 -4.79
N SER A 108 10.81 -12.39 -4.15
CA SER A 108 12.04 -12.48 -3.37
C SER A 108 11.93 -13.50 -2.24
N ARG A 109 10.79 -13.57 -1.54
CA ARG A 109 10.54 -14.59 -0.51
C ARG A 109 10.50 -16.01 -1.06
N ARG A 110 9.95 -16.20 -2.27
CA ARG A 110 9.83 -17.52 -2.91
C ARG A 110 11.15 -18.01 -3.50
N THR A 111 11.97 -17.13 -4.07
CA THR A 111 13.20 -17.52 -4.79
C THR A 111 14.48 -17.31 -3.98
N GLY A 112 14.44 -16.45 -2.96
CA GLY A 112 15.65 -15.99 -2.24
C GLY A 112 16.46 -14.93 -2.99
N GLU A 113 16.04 -14.55 -4.20
CA GLU A 113 16.72 -13.56 -5.03
C GLU A 113 16.39 -12.13 -4.58
N VAL A 114 17.25 -11.17 -4.91
CA VAL A 114 16.95 -9.74 -4.79
C VAL A 114 16.47 -9.16 -6.12
N LEU A 115 15.75 -8.06 -6.05
CA LEU A 115 15.20 -7.42 -7.24
C LEU A 115 15.96 -6.13 -7.53
N PRO A 116 16.48 -5.94 -8.75
CA PRO A 116 17.16 -4.69 -9.11
C PRO A 116 16.19 -3.51 -9.18
N ALA A 117 16.75 -2.31 -9.30
CA ALA A 117 15.99 -1.11 -9.61
C ALA A 117 15.16 -1.32 -10.90
N ASN A 118 13.95 -0.76 -10.92
CA ASN A 118 13.00 -0.90 -12.04
C ASN A 118 12.56 -2.33 -12.37
N TRP A 119 12.81 -3.31 -11.49
CA TRP A 119 12.32 -4.67 -11.69
C TRP A 119 10.80 -4.71 -11.85
N VAL A 120 10.31 -5.45 -12.84
CA VAL A 120 8.89 -5.74 -13.04
C VAL A 120 8.65 -7.25 -13.16
N PRO A 121 7.42 -7.74 -12.86
CA PRO A 121 7.09 -9.15 -12.99
C PRO A 121 7.47 -9.72 -14.35
N GLY A 122 8.10 -10.91 -14.34
CA GLY A 122 8.62 -11.58 -15.53
C GLY A 122 10.13 -11.35 -15.77
N GLN A 123 10.75 -10.36 -15.11
CA GLN A 123 12.20 -10.20 -15.12
C GLN A 123 12.87 -11.10 -14.07
N PRO A 124 14.10 -11.58 -14.32
CA PRO A 124 14.86 -12.35 -13.33
C PRO A 124 15.26 -11.47 -12.15
N GLY A 125 15.39 -12.08 -10.97
CA GLY A 125 16.08 -11.47 -9.85
C GLY A 125 17.60 -11.69 -9.93
N ILE A 126 18.30 -11.25 -8.89
CA ILE A 126 19.74 -11.41 -8.71
C ILE A 126 19.98 -12.36 -7.54
N ILE A 127 20.82 -13.37 -7.78
CA ILE A 127 21.22 -14.34 -6.76
C ILE A 127 22.17 -13.65 -5.77
N ARG A 128 21.93 -13.86 -4.47
CA ARG A 128 22.79 -13.37 -3.39
C ARG A 128 24.02 -14.28 -3.23
N ASP A 129 25.00 -14.17 -4.13
CA ASP A 129 26.29 -14.86 -4.01
C ASP A 129 27.43 -13.83 -3.84
N PRO A 130 28.25 -13.92 -2.78
CA PRO A 130 29.42 -13.06 -2.57
C PRO A 130 30.37 -12.96 -3.77
N LYS A 131 30.41 -13.97 -4.65
CA LYS A 131 31.22 -13.96 -5.89
C LYS A 131 30.83 -12.84 -6.86
N TYR A 132 29.61 -12.31 -6.76
CA TYR A 132 29.14 -11.22 -7.62
C TYR A 132 29.35 -9.82 -7.02
N ILE A 133 29.91 -9.69 -5.81
CA ILE A 133 30.18 -8.38 -5.21
C ILE A 133 31.11 -7.56 -6.12
N GLY A 134 30.66 -6.35 -6.50
CA GLY A 134 31.40 -5.43 -7.38
C GLY A 134 31.38 -5.76 -8.87
N ARG A 135 30.53 -6.71 -9.31
CA ARG A 135 30.45 -7.18 -10.71
C ARG A 135 29.08 -6.97 -11.37
N ILE A 136 28.17 -6.30 -10.66
CA ILE A 136 26.77 -6.02 -11.02
C ILE A 136 26.50 -4.53 -10.90
#